data_AF-A0A954F1M0-F1
#
_entry.id   AF-A0A954F1M0-F1
#
_cell.length_a   1.000
_cell.length_b   1.000
_cell.length_c   1.000
_cell.angle_alpha   90.00
_cell.angle_beta   90.00
_cell.angle_gamma   90.00
#
_symmetry.space_group_name_H-M   'P 1'
#
loop_
_entity.id
_entity.type
_entity.pdbx_description
1 polymer ?
#
loop_
_entity_poly.entity_id
_entity_poly.type
_entity_poly.pdbx_seq_one_letter_code
_entity_poly.pdbx_strand_id
1 'polypeptide(L)'
;TGMVRGDEPAEKPQPEQQASEQSGSEQSGSELSDLEQAFVALLDGAVLNGTFTVDAKRDQAPKPEKYTINGVRKVSGDNWIVEARITYGKLDVPVPVPVKVNWAGDTPMIQVTDLTIPLVGDGFSSRVLFYDGRYAGTWQHGKVGGHMFGIVEKVAKEKPVAPKRPATDAGDSDS
;
A
#
# COMPACT_ATOMS: atom_id res chain seq x y z
N THR A 1 19.81 29.01 -71.29
CA THR A 1 18.53 28.81 -70.60
C THR A 1 17.79 27.69 -71.30
N GLY A 2 17.76 26.50 -70.71
CA GLY A 2 17.16 25.30 -71.30
C GLY A 2 16.44 24.53 -70.22
N MET A 3 15.14 24.30 -70.44
CA MET A 3 14.20 23.63 -69.55
C MET A 3 13.80 22.29 -70.20
N VAL A 4 13.60 21.28 -69.35
CA VAL A 4 12.83 20.03 -69.51
C VAL A 4 13.37 18.91 -70.43
N ARG A 5 13.62 17.74 -69.82
CA ARG A 5 13.12 16.40 -70.23
C ARG A 5 13.50 15.33 -69.19
N GLY A 6 12.56 14.45 -68.88
CA GLY A 6 12.78 13.24 -68.10
C GLY A 6 11.47 12.64 -67.59
N ASP A 7 10.74 11.96 -68.48
CA ASP A 7 9.71 10.98 -68.11
C ASP A 7 10.40 9.64 -67.79
N GLU A 8 10.09 9.00 -66.65
CA GLU A 8 10.10 7.54 -66.47
C GLU A 8 9.18 7.16 -65.28
N PRO A 9 8.36 6.08 -65.36
CA PRO A 9 7.29 5.82 -64.38
C PRO A 9 7.56 4.65 -63.41
N ALA A 10 6.80 4.66 -62.30
CA ALA A 10 6.30 3.55 -61.49
C ALA A 10 7.27 2.61 -60.73
N GLU A 11 7.21 2.64 -59.40
CA GLU A 11 7.08 1.42 -58.58
C GLU A 11 6.46 1.74 -57.20
N LYS A 12 5.34 1.09 -56.86
CA LYS A 12 4.77 1.08 -55.51
C LYS A 12 5.38 -0.08 -54.74
N PRO A 13 5.76 0.08 -53.46
CA PRO A 13 5.84 -1.05 -52.55
C PRO A 13 4.52 -1.24 -51.79
N GLN A 14 4.07 -2.49 -51.77
CA GLN A 14 3.00 -3.06 -50.94
C GLN A 14 3.41 -3.15 -49.45
N PRO A 15 2.47 -3.41 -48.52
CA PRO A 15 2.71 -3.38 -47.08
C PRO A 15 3.40 -4.66 -46.60
N GLU A 16 4.57 -4.53 -45.96
CA GLU A 16 5.19 -5.64 -45.23
C GLU A 16 4.64 -5.73 -43.81
N GLN A 17 3.88 -6.80 -43.59
CA GLN A 17 3.68 -7.41 -42.30
C GLN A 17 5.04 -7.91 -41.78
N GLN A 18 5.50 -7.38 -40.65
CA GLN A 18 6.37 -8.12 -39.74
C GLN A 18 5.64 -8.28 -38.41
N ALA A 19 5.02 -9.45 -38.28
CA ALA A 19 4.80 -10.07 -36.99
C ALA A 19 6.17 -10.37 -36.37
N SER A 20 6.42 -9.83 -35.19
CA SER A 20 7.25 -10.48 -34.19
C SER A 20 6.47 -10.43 -32.88
N GLU A 21 5.85 -11.56 -32.57
CA GLU A 21 5.30 -11.84 -31.25
C GLU A 21 6.46 -12.03 -30.25
N GLN A 22 6.30 -11.37 -29.10
CA GLN A 22 6.72 -11.80 -27.76
C GLN A 22 8.21 -12.11 -27.50
N SER A 23 8.85 -11.21 -26.76
CA SER A 23 9.44 -11.57 -25.45
C SER A 23 9.79 -10.32 -24.65
N GLY A 24 9.18 -10.21 -23.49
CA GLY A 24 9.34 -9.08 -22.58
C GLY A 24 8.28 -9.08 -21.51
N SER A 25 8.08 -10.24 -20.87
CA SER A 25 7.46 -10.30 -19.56
C SER A 25 8.30 -9.47 -18.59
N GLU A 26 8.02 -8.18 -18.45
CA GLU A 26 8.44 -7.44 -17.26
C GLU A 26 7.51 -7.81 -16.10
N GLN A 27 7.57 -9.10 -15.73
CA GLN A 27 7.47 -9.44 -14.32
C GLN A 27 8.78 -8.98 -13.69
N SER A 28 8.89 -7.69 -13.36
CA SER A 28 9.85 -7.25 -12.35
C SER A 28 9.26 -7.47 -10.95
N GLY A 29 8.82 -8.69 -10.69
CA GLY A 29 8.68 -9.18 -9.32
C GLY A 29 10.07 -9.48 -8.81
N SER A 30 10.84 -8.45 -8.43
CA SER A 30 12.06 -8.70 -7.67
C SER A 30 11.65 -9.45 -6.41
N GLU A 31 12.12 -10.68 -6.23
CA GLU A 31 11.94 -11.41 -4.98
C GLU A 31 12.37 -10.51 -3.82
N LEU A 32 11.51 -10.44 -2.79
CA LEU A 32 11.77 -9.62 -1.62
C LEU A 32 13.06 -10.12 -0.93
N SER A 33 13.93 -9.20 -0.51
CA SER A 33 15.06 -9.58 0.36
C SER A 33 14.57 -10.10 1.71
N ASP A 34 15.43 -10.77 2.47
CA ASP A 34 15.07 -11.29 3.81
C ASP A 34 14.53 -10.20 4.75
N LEU A 35 15.13 -9.01 4.72
CA LEU A 35 14.67 -7.85 5.48
C LEU A 35 13.26 -7.43 5.04
N GLU A 36 13.02 -7.36 3.75
CA GLU A 36 11.72 -6.99 3.18
C GLU A 36 10.64 -8.03 3.49
N GLN A 37 10.99 -9.32 3.44
CA GLN A 37 10.10 -10.40 3.88
C GLN A 37 9.79 -10.29 5.36
N ALA A 38 10.77 -9.98 6.21
CA ALA A 38 10.55 -9.76 7.64
C ALA A 38 9.66 -8.54 7.91
N PHE A 39 9.80 -7.46 7.14
CA PHE A 39 8.94 -6.29 7.23
C PHE A 39 7.48 -6.60 6.81
N VAL A 40 7.29 -7.32 5.72
CA VAL A 40 5.96 -7.82 5.32
C VAL A 40 5.41 -8.74 6.43
N ALA A 41 6.20 -9.68 6.90
CA ALA A 41 5.80 -10.60 7.97
C ALA A 41 5.50 -9.88 9.28
N LEU A 42 6.09 -8.71 9.57
CA LEU A 42 5.79 -7.90 10.73
C LEU A 42 4.44 -7.18 10.60
N LEU A 43 4.13 -6.61 9.43
CA LEU A 43 2.97 -5.73 9.27
C LEU A 43 1.74 -6.35 8.60
N ASP A 44 1.89 -7.40 7.79
CA ASP A 44 0.75 -8.05 7.12
C ASP A 44 -0.25 -8.62 8.12
N GLY A 45 -1.50 -8.16 8.07
CA GLY A 45 -2.54 -8.55 9.04
C GLY A 45 -2.25 -8.11 10.48
N ALA A 46 -1.46 -7.06 10.69
CA ALA A 46 -1.14 -6.54 12.01
C ALA A 46 -2.09 -5.40 12.43
N VAL A 47 -2.15 -5.14 13.73
CA VAL A 47 -2.77 -3.97 14.34
C VAL A 47 -1.66 -3.17 15.00
N LEU A 48 -1.54 -1.90 14.62
CA LEU A 48 -0.74 -0.94 15.34
C LEU A 48 -1.61 -0.38 16.46
N ASN A 49 -1.22 -0.66 17.71
CA ASN A 49 -1.93 -0.23 18.90
C ASN A 49 -1.00 0.64 19.74
N GLY A 50 -1.34 1.91 19.88
CA GLY A 50 -0.44 2.86 20.50
C GLY A 50 -1.11 4.17 20.87
N THR A 51 -0.26 5.19 20.94
CA THR A 51 -0.67 6.52 21.34
C THR A 51 0.08 7.58 20.55
N PHE A 52 -0.50 8.78 20.47
CA PHE A 52 0.15 9.94 19.86
C PHE A 52 0.07 11.18 20.76
N THR A 53 1.03 12.07 20.58
CA THR A 53 1.09 13.40 21.20
C THR A 53 0.81 14.48 20.16
N VAL A 54 0.51 15.69 20.64
CA VAL A 54 0.44 16.90 19.82
C VAL A 54 1.43 17.89 20.43
N ASP A 55 2.38 18.40 19.65
CA ASP A 55 3.45 19.28 20.14
C ASP A 55 2.92 20.54 20.82
N ALA A 56 1.80 21.10 20.33
CA ALA A 56 1.17 22.26 20.96
C ALA A 56 0.44 21.93 22.28
N LYS A 57 0.41 20.66 22.70
CA LYS A 57 -0.32 20.15 23.88
C LYS A 57 0.56 19.19 24.69
N ARG A 58 1.84 19.53 24.89
CA ARG A 58 2.80 18.65 25.60
C ARG A 58 2.41 18.30 27.03
N ASP A 59 1.64 19.16 27.69
CA ASP A 59 1.16 18.95 29.06
C ASP A 59 -0.06 18.00 29.13
N GLN A 60 -0.60 17.56 27.98
CA GLN A 60 -1.70 16.59 27.93
C GLN A 60 -1.17 15.18 27.80
N ALA A 61 -1.89 14.23 28.43
CA ALA A 61 -1.61 12.82 28.24
C ALA A 61 -1.68 12.42 26.75
N PRO A 62 -0.80 11.50 26.28
CA PRO A 62 -0.91 10.93 24.95
C PRO A 62 -2.29 10.33 24.69
N LYS A 63 -2.78 10.48 23.47
CA LYS A 63 -4.10 10.00 23.05
C LYS A 63 -3.97 8.63 22.40
N PRO A 64 -4.89 7.69 22.66
CA PRO A 64 -4.85 6.39 22.01
C PRO A 64 -5.08 6.52 20.51
N GLU A 65 -4.42 5.68 19.75
CA GLU A 65 -4.63 5.46 18.32
C GLU A 65 -4.64 3.97 18.00
N LYS A 66 -5.21 3.61 16.85
CA LYS A 66 -5.25 2.24 16.37
C LYS A 66 -5.35 2.23 14.85
N TYR A 67 -4.47 1.46 14.21
CA TYR A 67 -4.52 1.20 12.77
C TYR A 67 -4.50 -0.30 12.49
N THR A 68 -5.44 -0.79 11.69
CA THR A 68 -5.38 -2.16 11.19
C THR A 68 -4.69 -2.16 9.84
N ILE A 69 -3.66 -2.97 9.68
CA ILE A 69 -2.94 -3.18 8.43
C ILE A 69 -3.45 -4.47 7.80
N ASN A 70 -4.14 -4.34 6.68
CA ASN A 70 -4.69 -5.47 5.93
C ASN A 70 -3.64 -6.15 5.06
N GLY A 71 -2.65 -5.39 4.58
CA GLY A 71 -1.62 -5.90 3.70
C GLY A 71 -0.50 -4.90 3.45
N VAL A 72 0.67 -5.43 3.11
CA VAL A 72 1.86 -4.64 2.73
C VAL A 72 2.47 -5.25 1.49
N ARG A 73 2.71 -4.43 0.47
CA ARG A 73 3.31 -4.88 -0.80
C ARG A 73 4.34 -3.90 -1.34
N LYS A 74 5.43 -4.45 -1.86
CA LYS A 74 6.45 -3.68 -2.58
C LYS A 74 5.92 -3.32 -3.96
N VAL A 75 6.20 -2.09 -4.40
CA VAL A 75 5.87 -1.63 -5.76
C VAL A 75 7.12 -1.66 -6.61
N SER A 76 8.15 -0.92 -6.20
CA SER A 76 9.45 -0.85 -6.89
C SER A 76 10.48 -0.12 -6.04
N GLY A 77 11.73 -0.59 -6.02
CA GLY A 77 12.77 -0.02 -5.15
C GLY A 77 12.27 0.14 -3.71
N ASP A 78 12.40 1.34 -3.15
CA ASP A 78 11.94 1.65 -1.79
C ASP A 78 10.46 2.06 -1.71
N ASN A 79 9.69 1.95 -2.80
CA ASN A 79 8.26 2.30 -2.83
C ASN A 79 7.41 1.09 -2.43
N TRP A 80 6.51 1.33 -1.49
CA TRP A 80 5.60 0.34 -0.93
C TRP A 80 4.19 0.88 -0.87
N ILE A 81 3.21 -0.02 -0.82
CA ILE A 81 1.83 0.30 -0.49
C ILE A 81 1.45 -0.48 0.76
N VAL A 82 0.97 0.26 1.76
CA VAL A 82 0.41 -0.27 3.01
C VAL A 82 -1.10 -0.10 2.93
N GLU A 83 -1.83 -1.20 2.94
CA GLU A 83 -3.29 -1.19 2.96
C GLU A 83 -3.76 -1.09 4.40
N ALA A 84 -4.05 0.13 4.85
CA ALA A 84 -4.51 0.41 6.20
C ALA A 84 -6.02 0.61 6.24
N ARG A 85 -6.71 0.06 7.24
CA ARG A 85 -8.09 0.43 7.57
C ARG A 85 -8.05 1.53 8.61
N ILE A 86 -8.56 2.70 8.22
CA ILE A 86 -8.58 3.88 9.07
C ILE A 86 -10.01 4.08 9.57
N THR A 87 -10.16 4.20 10.88
CA THR A 87 -11.43 4.59 11.51
C THR A 87 -11.33 6.02 12.01
N TYR A 88 -12.01 6.96 11.34
CA TYR A 88 -12.06 8.37 11.71
C TYR A 88 -13.49 8.89 11.72
N GLY A 89 -14.04 9.18 12.90
CA GLY A 89 -15.43 9.59 13.05
C GLY A 89 -16.39 8.50 12.55
N LYS A 90 -17.09 8.76 11.44
CA LYS A 90 -17.97 7.79 10.76
C LYS A 90 -17.31 7.09 9.56
N LEU A 91 -16.11 7.50 9.19
CA LEU A 91 -15.37 6.94 8.07
C LEU A 91 -14.63 5.69 8.56
N ASP A 92 -14.98 4.54 7.99
CA ASP A 92 -14.32 3.27 8.23
C ASP A 92 -14.08 2.59 6.88
N VAL A 93 -12.93 2.86 6.28
CA VAL A 93 -12.59 2.41 4.93
C VAL A 93 -11.15 1.91 4.86
N PRO A 94 -10.87 0.89 4.03
CA PRO A 94 -9.50 0.56 3.66
C PRO A 94 -8.94 1.67 2.75
N VAL A 95 -7.72 2.09 3.03
CA VAL A 95 -6.99 3.14 2.34
C VAL A 95 -5.62 2.59 1.93
N PRO A 96 -5.28 2.57 0.63
CA PRO A 96 -3.93 2.30 0.19
C PRO A 96 -3.05 3.52 0.47
N VAL A 97 -2.09 3.35 1.37
CA VAL A 97 -1.13 4.41 1.73
C VAL A 97 0.18 4.15 1.01
N PRO A 98 0.54 4.94 -0.01
CA PRO A 98 1.84 4.83 -0.64
C PRO A 98 2.91 5.39 0.31
N VAL A 99 3.96 4.60 0.54
CA VAL A 99 5.04 4.94 1.46
C VAL A 99 6.41 4.64 0.87
N LYS A 100 7.43 5.31 1.40
CA LYS A 100 8.82 4.90 1.26
C LYS A 100 9.23 4.04 2.45
N VAL A 101 9.98 2.97 2.24
CA VAL A 101 10.59 2.19 3.32
C VAL A 101 12.10 2.37 3.23
N ASN A 102 12.67 2.99 4.26
CA ASN A 102 14.12 3.15 4.42
C ASN A 102 14.60 2.23 5.54
N TRP A 103 15.89 1.91 5.56
CA TRP A 103 16.47 0.98 6.52
C TRP A 103 17.57 1.63 7.34
N ALA A 104 17.55 1.43 8.65
CA ALA A 104 18.66 1.72 9.55
C ALA A 104 19.24 0.39 10.04
N GLY A 105 20.20 -0.16 9.31
CA GLY A 105 20.61 -1.55 9.50
C GLY A 105 19.46 -2.51 9.16
N ASP A 106 19.00 -3.28 10.14
CA ASP A 106 17.87 -4.21 10.02
C ASP A 106 16.51 -3.59 10.38
N THR A 107 16.50 -2.31 10.77
CA THR A 107 15.30 -1.62 11.29
C THR A 107 14.58 -0.88 10.16
N PRO A 108 13.36 -1.30 9.76
CA PRO A 108 12.59 -0.60 8.74
C PRO A 108 11.98 0.68 9.29
N MET A 109 11.98 1.72 8.45
CA MET A 109 11.33 3.01 8.70
C MET A 109 10.43 3.38 7.53
N ILE A 110 9.14 3.54 7.82
CA ILE A 110 8.14 4.06 6.90
C ILE A 110 8.24 5.59 6.87
N GLN A 111 8.32 6.15 5.66
CA GLN A 111 8.34 7.58 5.41
C GLN A 111 7.22 7.98 4.45
N VAL A 112 6.45 9.00 4.83
CA VAL A 112 5.59 9.77 3.93
C VAL A 112 5.92 11.25 4.06
N THR A 113 5.81 11.98 2.95
CA THR A 113 6.05 13.42 2.91
C THR A 113 4.98 14.05 2.04
N ASP A 114 4.26 15.02 2.60
CA ASP A 114 3.19 15.79 1.95
C ASP A 114 2.16 14.90 1.21
N LEU A 115 1.80 13.77 1.82
CA LEU A 115 0.90 12.81 1.23
C LEU A 115 -0.54 13.33 1.27
N THR A 116 -1.21 13.24 0.12
CA THR A 116 -2.66 13.41 0.02
C THR A 116 -3.34 12.05 0.03
N ILE A 117 -4.24 11.87 0.99
CA ILE A 117 -5.08 10.68 1.11
C ILE A 117 -6.50 11.06 0.69
N PRO A 118 -7.00 10.53 -0.45
CA PRO A 118 -8.36 10.81 -0.91
C PRO A 118 -9.40 10.59 0.18
N LEU A 119 -10.33 11.53 0.31
CA LEU A 119 -11.42 11.55 1.32
C LEU A 119 -10.98 11.75 2.78
N VAL A 120 -9.68 11.72 3.09
CA VAL A 120 -9.15 11.91 4.45
C VAL A 120 -8.53 13.29 4.61
N GLY A 121 -7.71 13.73 3.66
CA GLY A 121 -7.04 15.04 3.70
C GLY A 121 -5.76 15.11 2.88
N ASP A 122 -5.08 16.25 2.93
CA ASP A 122 -3.78 16.50 2.30
C ASP A 122 -2.69 16.81 3.33
N GLY A 123 -1.44 16.87 2.90
CA GLY A 123 -0.35 17.38 3.74
C GLY A 123 0.09 16.47 4.89
N PHE A 124 -0.07 15.15 4.76
CA PHE A 124 0.39 14.19 5.77
C PHE A 124 1.88 13.87 5.61
N SER A 125 2.65 14.03 6.68
CA SER A 125 4.05 13.61 6.74
C SER A 125 4.29 12.75 7.98
N SER A 126 5.07 11.68 7.84
CA SER A 126 5.51 10.88 8.98
C SER A 126 6.86 10.22 8.72
N ARG A 127 7.54 9.85 9.80
CA ARG A 127 8.68 8.93 9.83
C ARG A 127 8.47 8.00 11.00
N VAL A 128 8.23 6.72 10.74
CA VAL A 128 7.91 5.73 11.76
C VAL A 128 8.82 4.53 11.60
N LEU A 129 9.64 4.26 12.62
CA LEU A 129 10.50 3.08 12.67
C LEU A 129 9.80 1.93 13.39
N PHE A 130 10.18 0.70 13.04
CA PHE A 130 9.67 -0.52 13.65
C PHE A 130 10.83 -1.37 14.13
N TYR A 131 10.82 -1.76 15.40
CA TYR A 131 11.85 -2.61 15.98
C TYR A 131 11.26 -3.46 17.10
N ASP A 132 11.54 -4.76 17.07
CA ASP A 132 11.14 -5.72 18.12
C ASP A 132 9.66 -5.63 18.53
N GLY A 133 8.76 -5.66 17.53
CA GLY A 133 7.32 -5.59 17.76
C GLY A 133 6.80 -4.24 18.28
N ARG A 134 7.65 -3.20 18.31
CA ARG A 134 7.28 -1.83 18.66
C ARG A 134 7.41 -0.93 17.45
N TYR A 135 6.72 0.20 17.51
CA TYR A 135 6.91 1.27 16.55
C TYR A 135 6.99 2.62 17.28
N ALA A 136 7.71 3.56 16.69
CA ALA A 136 7.81 4.93 17.18
C ALA A 136 8.14 5.88 16.03
N GLY A 137 7.72 7.13 16.14
CA GLY A 137 7.95 8.09 15.07
C GLY A 137 7.35 9.46 15.29
N THR A 138 7.48 10.30 14.27
CA THR A 138 6.86 11.62 14.19
C THR A 138 5.73 11.61 13.18
N TRP A 139 4.71 12.42 13.44
CA TRP A 139 3.63 12.69 12.50
C TRP A 139 3.42 14.20 12.37
N GLN A 140 2.95 14.63 11.19
CA GLN A 140 2.65 16.02 10.90
C GLN A 140 1.50 16.11 9.88
N HIS A 141 0.62 17.07 10.10
CA HIS A 141 -0.44 17.48 9.20
C HIS A 141 -0.47 19.01 9.15
N GLY A 142 0.00 19.59 8.04
CA GLY A 142 0.22 21.03 7.93
C GLY A 142 1.19 21.56 9.00
N LYS A 143 0.72 22.47 9.86
CA LYS A 143 1.51 23.07 10.96
C LYS A 143 1.42 22.31 12.29
N VAL A 144 0.58 21.27 12.36
CA VAL A 144 0.36 20.48 13.58
C VAL A 144 1.14 19.19 13.46
N GLY A 145 1.82 18.78 14.53
CA GLY A 145 2.53 17.52 14.57
C GLY A 145 2.73 17.01 15.99
N GLY A 146 3.48 15.93 16.10
CA GLY A 146 3.87 15.34 17.37
C GLY A 146 4.54 13.99 17.15
N HIS A 147 4.49 13.16 18.19
CA HIS A 147 5.08 11.83 18.19
C HIS A 147 3.98 10.78 18.23
N MET A 148 4.26 9.59 17.71
CA MET A 148 3.41 8.41 17.85
C MET A 148 4.28 7.20 18.21
N PHE A 149 3.76 6.31 19.04
CA PHE A 149 4.47 5.12 19.47
C PHE A 149 3.51 4.07 20.04
N GLY A 150 3.89 2.80 19.91
CA GLY A 150 3.06 1.69 20.36
C GLY A 150 3.67 0.33 20.06
N ILE A 151 2.79 -0.67 20.01
CA ILE A 151 3.12 -2.07 19.73
C ILE A 151 2.44 -2.54 18.44
N VAL A 152 3.05 -3.54 17.82
CA VAL A 152 2.53 -4.25 16.66
C VAL A 152 1.91 -5.57 17.14
N GLU A 153 0.60 -5.70 17.03
CA GLU A 153 -0.15 -6.88 17.43
C GLU A 153 -0.55 -7.70 16.20
N LYS A 154 -0.19 -8.99 16.15
CA LYS A 154 -0.66 -9.87 15.07
C LYS A 154 -2.09 -10.33 15.32
N VAL A 155 -2.97 -10.06 14.36
CA VAL A 155 -4.32 -10.64 14.40
C VAL A 155 -4.21 -12.07 13.89
N ALA A 156 -4.60 -13.04 14.71
CA ALA A 156 -4.74 -14.41 14.23
C ALA A 156 -5.73 -14.41 13.07
N LYS A 157 -5.32 -14.92 11.89
CA LYS A 157 -6.22 -15.03 10.74
C LYS A 157 -7.44 -15.86 11.15
N GLU A 158 -8.61 -15.25 11.26
CA GLU A 158 -9.85 -16.00 11.50
C GLU A 158 -10.05 -16.96 10.32
N LYS A 159 -10.24 -18.25 10.63
CA LYS A 159 -10.61 -19.24 9.61
C LYS A 159 -11.93 -18.78 8.98
N PRO A 160 -12.10 -18.84 7.64
CA PRO A 160 -13.36 -18.50 7.01
C PRO A 160 -14.48 -19.31 7.65
N VAL A 161 -15.43 -18.63 8.29
CA VAL A 161 -16.68 -19.26 8.73
C VAL A 161 -17.39 -19.69 7.46
N ALA A 162 -17.42 -21.00 7.21
CA ALA A 162 -18.16 -21.57 6.10
C ALA A 162 -19.60 -21.04 6.13
N PRO A 163 -20.17 -20.61 4.98
CA PRO A 163 -21.53 -20.13 4.96
C PRO A 163 -22.45 -21.22 5.50
N LYS A 164 -23.26 -20.89 6.51
CA LYS A 164 -24.35 -21.76 6.95
C LYS A 164 -25.21 -22.04 5.73
N ARG A 165 -25.22 -23.30 5.26
CA ARG A 165 -26.18 -23.73 4.24
C ARG A 165 -27.57 -23.39 4.77
N PRO A 166 -28.44 -22.73 3.99
CA PRO A 166 -29.84 -22.66 4.37
C PRO A 166 -30.34 -24.10 4.53
N ALA A 167 -31.02 -24.38 5.63
CA ALA A 167 -31.70 -25.64 5.82
C ALA A 167 -32.67 -25.82 4.65
N THR A 168 -32.41 -26.79 3.80
CA THR A 168 -33.38 -27.30 2.84
C THR A 168 -34.51 -27.90 3.67
N ASP A 169 -35.64 -27.22 3.73
CA ASP A 169 -36.90 -27.81 4.11
C ASP A 169 -37.25 -28.86 3.06
N ALA A 170 -37.02 -30.13 3.41
CA ALA A 170 -37.33 -31.28 2.60
C ALA A 170 -38.20 -32.21 3.44
N GLY A 171 -39.48 -32.23 3.08
CA GLY A 171 -40.43 -33.29 3.41
C GLY A 171 -41.38 -32.96 4.56
N ASP A 172 -42.66 -32.78 4.25
CA ASP A 172 -43.47 -33.99 4.17
C ASP A 172 -44.64 -33.86 3.20
N SER A 173 -44.78 -34.87 2.37
CA SER A 173 -45.94 -35.13 1.53
C SER A 173 -46.34 -36.56 1.81
N ASP A 174 -47.35 -36.78 2.64
CA ASP A 174 -48.23 -37.95 2.49
C ASP A 174 -49.56 -37.77 3.23
N SER A 175 -50.62 -38.17 2.51
CA SER A 175 -51.98 -38.57 2.94
C SER A 175 -52.98 -37.53 3.45
#